data_AF-A0A2S9BS19-F1
#
_entry.id   AF-A0A2S9BS19-F1
#
_cell.length_a   1.000
_cell.length_b   1.000
_cell.length_c   1.000
_cell.angle_alpha   90.00
_cell.angle_beta   90.00
_cell.angle_gamma   90.00
#
_symmetry.space_group_name_H-M   'P 1'
#
loop_
_entity.id
_entity.type
_entity.pdbx_description
1 polymer ?
#
loop_
_entity_poly.entity_id
_entity_poly.type
_entity_poly.pdbx_seq_one_letter_code
_entity_poly.pdbx_strand_id
1 'polypeptide(L)'
;MKPKKFVPVLTITAIAAVALAGCSGESAGPQQGVFEFESAYGDSTTGELLIRVPEALIEAAGSDADALLVREVRATPRELDGAQYCAVDLAMTYAGDAPDVLTEPSMTRAEREAQAEDEFERRLTGDFGVSTEEEALANGADPAHIEELKEVAGIGAPFTPTPAWAPLMAAVPVADLDDADAAPGLYHSDDYATLTLVQDCAASASDYDNSTEFWLPAIADDGGITRFAGMNLAVMTSGTMFVHEAEISGYVRDSEGNWIAS
;
A
#
# COMPACT_ATOMS: atom_id res chain seq x y z
N MET A 1 8.66 55.39 65.11
CA MET A 1 8.93 53.94 65.10
C MET A 1 9.22 53.50 63.67
N LYS A 2 10.32 52.74 63.52
CA LYS A 2 10.77 51.87 62.40
C LYS A 2 10.88 52.44 60.96
N PRO A 3 12.13 52.51 60.43
CA PRO A 3 12.45 52.68 59.01
C PRO A 3 12.68 51.33 58.31
N LYS A 4 12.99 51.36 57.00
CA LYS A 4 13.61 50.35 56.09
C LYS A 4 12.67 49.95 54.93
N LYS A 5 13.08 49.84 53.66
CA LYS A 5 14.40 49.64 53.02
C LYS A 5 14.36 50.14 51.56
N PHE A 6 15.49 50.65 51.08
CA PHE A 6 15.92 50.65 49.68
C PHE A 6 16.30 49.23 49.24
N VAL A 7 15.95 48.83 48.02
CA VAL A 7 16.78 47.99 47.12
C VAL A 7 16.45 48.39 45.66
N PRO A 8 17.44 48.52 44.74
CA PRO A 8 17.25 49.02 43.37
C PRO A 8 17.37 47.91 42.29
N VAL A 9 17.43 48.34 41.02
CA VAL A 9 17.92 47.63 39.80
C VAL A 9 16.92 46.58 39.23
N LEU A 10 16.73 46.33 37.93
CA LEU A 10 17.63 46.39 36.77
C LEU A 10 16.81 46.44 35.46
N THR A 11 17.18 47.34 34.56
CA THR A 11 16.73 47.40 33.16
C THR A 11 17.27 46.17 32.42
N ILE A 12 16.41 45.34 31.82
CA ILE A 12 16.84 44.31 30.85
C ILE A 12 16.37 44.75 29.47
N THR A 13 17.35 45.13 28.67
CA THR A 13 17.25 45.39 27.23
C THR A 13 16.93 44.07 26.52
N ALA A 14 15.78 43.98 25.87
CA ALA A 14 15.48 42.87 24.97
C ALA A 14 16.33 43.03 23.69
N ILE A 15 17.34 42.17 23.54
CA ILE A 15 18.02 41.98 22.26
C ILE A 15 17.12 41.08 21.42
N ALA A 16 16.36 41.67 20.49
CA ALA A 16 15.73 40.93 19.41
C ALA A 16 16.84 40.52 18.43
N ALA A 17 17.29 39.27 18.52
CA ALA A 17 18.08 38.66 17.48
C ALA A 17 17.13 38.35 16.31
N VAL A 18 17.12 39.23 15.30
CA VAL A 18 16.53 38.95 14.00
C VAL A 18 17.45 37.94 13.32
N ALA A 19 17.05 36.67 13.30
CA ALA A 19 17.71 35.68 12.45
C ALA A 19 17.46 36.05 10.99
N LEU A 20 18.57 36.29 10.27
CA LEU A 20 18.58 36.51 8.83
C LEU A 20 18.20 35.20 8.13
N ALA A 21 17.08 35.17 7.41
CA ALA A 21 16.83 34.16 6.40
C ALA A 21 17.62 34.56 5.13
N GLY A 22 18.74 33.87 4.90
CA GLY A 22 19.50 33.92 3.66
C GLY A 22 19.36 32.58 2.92
N CYS A 23 18.98 32.64 1.63
CA CYS A 23 18.91 31.51 0.71
C CYS A 23 20.29 30.88 0.45
N SER A 24 20.38 29.55 0.44
CA SER A 24 21.29 28.79 -0.43
C SER A 24 20.98 27.30 -0.33
N GLY A 25 20.90 26.64 -1.49
CA GLY A 25 20.35 25.29 -1.66
C GLY A 25 20.88 24.23 -0.70
N GLU A 26 19.94 23.50 -0.12
CA GLU A 26 20.19 22.29 0.63
C GLU A 26 19.42 21.21 -0.12
N SER A 27 20.16 20.27 -0.72
CA SER A 27 19.63 19.02 -1.26
C SER A 27 18.71 18.39 -0.22
N ALA A 28 17.42 18.33 -0.53
CA ALA A 28 16.39 17.77 0.35
C ALA A 28 16.74 16.31 0.63
N GLY A 29 17.37 16.05 1.78
CA GLY A 29 17.22 14.76 2.42
C GLY A 29 15.77 14.60 2.85
N PRO A 30 15.28 13.36 3.05
CA PRO A 30 13.93 13.14 3.54
C PRO A 30 13.73 13.96 4.82
N GLN A 31 12.70 14.81 4.85
CA GLN A 31 12.25 15.41 6.09
C GLN A 31 11.88 14.24 7.02
N GLN A 32 12.39 14.22 8.25
CA GLN A 32 12.13 13.09 9.17
C GLN A 32 10.62 12.81 9.22
N GLY A 33 10.23 11.56 8.93
CA GLY A 33 8.82 11.15 8.92
C GLY A 33 8.06 11.52 7.65
N VAL A 34 8.70 11.96 6.56
CA VAL A 34 8.10 12.10 5.23
C VAL A 34 8.93 11.37 4.19
N PHE A 35 8.28 10.53 3.40
CA PHE A 35 8.85 9.77 2.30
C PHE A 35 8.16 10.12 0.98
N GLU A 36 8.95 10.60 0.02
CA GLU A 36 8.47 11.10 -1.29
C GLU A 36 9.15 10.44 -2.49
N PHE A 37 9.57 9.17 -2.37
CA PHE A 37 10.11 8.37 -3.50
C PHE A 37 11.32 8.97 -4.24
N GLU A 38 11.97 10.00 -3.70
CA GLU A 38 13.19 10.58 -4.27
C GLU A 38 14.41 9.67 -4.14
N SER A 39 14.29 8.65 -3.29
CA SER A 39 15.23 7.55 -3.06
C SER A 39 14.47 6.23 -2.91
N ALA A 40 15.15 5.12 -3.22
CA ALA A 40 14.62 3.77 -3.00
C ALA A 40 14.51 3.38 -1.51
N TYR A 41 15.07 4.21 -0.62
CA TYR A 41 15.15 3.95 0.82
C TYR A 41 14.66 5.16 1.61
N GLY A 42 14.00 4.92 2.74
CA GLY A 42 13.55 5.95 3.66
C GLY A 42 13.37 5.39 5.07
N ASP A 43 13.26 6.27 6.07
CA ASP A 43 13.05 5.85 7.45
C ASP A 43 12.26 6.87 8.27
N SER A 44 11.59 6.36 9.30
CA SER A 44 11.05 7.14 10.41
C SER A 44 11.68 6.66 11.71
N THR A 45 12.66 7.42 12.21
CA THR A 45 13.40 7.05 13.43
C THR A 45 12.56 7.06 14.71
N THR A 46 11.43 7.78 14.80
CA THR A 46 10.72 7.96 16.09
C THR A 46 9.19 8.08 16.02
N GLY A 47 8.52 7.67 14.94
CA GLY A 47 7.06 7.68 14.95
C GLY A 47 6.42 7.54 13.58
N GLU A 48 5.37 8.31 13.36
CA GLU A 48 4.60 8.35 12.12
C GLU A 48 5.50 8.57 10.87
N LEU A 49 5.17 7.86 9.78
CA LEU A 49 5.77 8.04 8.46
C LEU A 49 4.69 8.45 7.46
N LEU A 50 4.85 9.63 6.88
CA LEU A 50 4.00 10.14 5.82
C LEU A 50 4.57 9.73 4.47
N ILE A 51 3.83 8.94 3.71
CA ILE A 51 4.20 8.49 2.38
C ILE A 51 3.31 9.21 1.37
N ARG A 52 3.91 9.89 0.40
CA ARG A 52 3.16 10.56 -0.67
C ARG A 52 3.97 10.67 -1.94
N VAL A 53 3.28 10.82 -3.06
CA VAL A 53 3.93 11.10 -4.35
C VAL A 53 4.43 12.56 -4.34
N PRO A 54 5.69 12.85 -4.72
CA PRO A 54 6.23 14.21 -4.71
C PRO A 54 5.51 15.11 -5.72
N GLU A 55 5.26 16.37 -5.36
CA GLU A 55 4.54 17.32 -6.24
C GLU A 55 5.23 17.48 -7.60
N ALA A 56 6.56 17.49 -7.64
CA ALA A 56 7.32 17.57 -8.89
C ALA A 56 7.05 16.38 -9.83
N LEU A 57 6.76 15.20 -9.28
CA LEU A 57 6.33 14.04 -10.07
C LEU A 57 4.88 14.18 -10.52
N ILE A 58 3.99 14.68 -9.65
CA ILE A 58 2.59 14.98 -10.03
C ILE A 58 2.55 15.94 -11.22
N GLU A 59 3.35 17.01 -11.17
CA GLU A 59 3.48 17.98 -12.26
C GLU A 59 4.06 17.36 -13.54
N ALA A 60 5.11 16.54 -13.41
CA ALA A 60 5.74 15.88 -14.55
C ALA A 60 4.84 14.81 -15.20
N ALA A 61 4.07 14.09 -14.40
CA ALA A 61 3.17 13.04 -14.85
C ALA A 61 1.88 13.59 -15.50
N GLY A 62 1.49 14.83 -15.18
CA GLY A 62 0.35 15.48 -15.81
C GLY A 62 -0.93 14.66 -15.67
N SER A 63 -1.54 14.27 -16.80
CA SER A 63 -2.78 13.49 -16.82
C SER A 63 -2.66 12.12 -16.14
N ASP A 64 -1.46 11.54 -16.11
CA ASP A 64 -1.26 10.22 -15.48
C ASP A 64 -1.42 10.33 -13.96
N ALA A 65 -1.10 11.49 -13.37
CA ALA A 65 -1.31 11.76 -11.95
C ALA A 65 -2.78 12.03 -11.60
N ASP A 66 -3.66 12.24 -12.58
CA ASP A 66 -5.11 12.31 -12.34
C ASP A 66 -5.68 10.90 -12.07
N ALA A 67 -5.01 9.85 -12.54
CA ALA A 67 -5.40 8.46 -12.33
C ALA A 67 -5.06 7.93 -10.92
N LEU A 68 -4.26 8.66 -10.13
CA LEU A 68 -3.90 8.30 -8.76
C LEU A 68 -5.10 8.26 -7.82
N LEU A 69 -5.30 7.12 -7.17
CA LEU A 69 -6.44 6.86 -6.30
C LEU A 69 -6.13 7.11 -4.82
N VAL A 70 -4.87 6.95 -4.41
CA VAL A 70 -4.38 7.29 -3.06
C VAL A 70 -3.30 8.37 -3.19
N ARG A 71 -3.51 9.49 -2.51
CA ARG A 71 -2.60 10.66 -2.56
C ARG A 71 -1.52 10.60 -1.48
N GLU A 72 -1.91 10.12 -0.30
CA GLU A 72 -1.07 10.10 0.89
C GLU A 72 -1.42 8.89 1.74
N VAL A 73 -0.42 8.29 2.36
CA VAL A 73 -0.57 7.25 3.36
C VAL A 73 0.19 7.66 4.60
N ARG A 74 -0.52 7.74 5.71
CA ARG A 74 0.05 8.01 7.03
C ARG A 74 0.22 6.67 7.74
N ALA A 75 1.45 6.19 7.79
CA ALA A 75 1.82 4.98 8.51
C ALA A 75 2.10 5.31 9.98
N THR A 76 1.44 4.60 10.91
CA THR A 76 1.60 4.78 12.35
C THR A 76 1.82 3.42 13.01
N PRO A 77 2.87 3.24 13.83
CA PRO A 77 3.06 1.99 14.56
C PRO A 77 1.87 1.70 15.46
N ARG A 78 1.40 0.45 15.46
CA ARG A 78 0.32 -0.04 16.29
C ARG A 78 0.90 -0.94 17.38
N GLU A 79 0.55 -0.66 18.62
CA GLU A 79 0.91 -1.52 19.75
C GLU A 79 0.03 -2.77 19.71
N LEU A 80 0.66 -3.94 19.82
CA LEU A 80 0.01 -5.22 20.02
C LEU A 80 0.31 -5.70 21.44
N ASP A 81 -0.66 -6.37 22.07
CA ASP A 81 -0.47 -6.96 23.41
C ASP A 81 0.55 -8.11 23.37
N GLY A 82 0.66 -8.78 22.22
CA GLY A 82 1.68 -9.79 21.92
C GLY A 82 2.98 -9.17 21.35
N ALA A 83 4.14 -9.70 21.76
CA ALA A 83 5.45 -9.24 21.29
C ALA A 83 5.98 -9.97 20.04
N GLN A 84 5.17 -10.85 19.44
CA GLN A 84 5.62 -11.73 18.34
C GLN A 84 5.73 -10.99 17.00
N TYR A 85 4.79 -10.08 16.74
CA TYR A 85 4.67 -9.37 15.48
C TYR A 85 4.68 -7.86 15.70
N CYS A 86 4.94 -7.14 14.62
CA CYS A 86 4.86 -5.69 14.57
C CYS A 86 3.68 -5.31 13.69
N ALA A 87 2.93 -4.29 14.11
CA ALA A 87 1.80 -3.79 13.37
C ALA A 87 1.98 -2.31 13.02
N VAL A 88 1.42 -1.92 11.87
CA VAL A 88 1.35 -0.54 11.41
C VAL A 88 -0.02 -0.25 10.82
N ASP A 89 -0.63 0.85 11.24
CA ASP A 89 -1.85 1.38 10.65
C ASP A 89 -1.48 2.33 9.50
N LEU A 90 -2.00 2.04 8.32
CA LEU A 90 -1.83 2.78 7.08
C LEU A 90 -3.12 3.56 6.80
N ALA A 91 -3.21 4.78 7.31
CA ALA A 91 -4.36 5.65 7.08
C ALA A 91 -4.22 6.33 5.72
N MET A 92 -5.18 6.08 4.82
CA MET A 92 -5.13 6.53 3.44
C MET A 92 -5.91 7.83 3.25
N THR A 93 -5.32 8.75 2.49
CA THR A 93 -6.03 9.90 1.93
C THR A 93 -6.31 9.62 0.46
N TYR A 94 -7.59 9.37 0.18
CA TYR A 94 -8.08 9.05 -1.15
C TYR A 94 -8.26 10.29 -2.04
N ALA A 95 -8.12 10.10 -3.35
CA ALA A 95 -8.55 11.07 -4.34
C ALA A 95 -10.02 10.86 -4.69
N GLY A 96 -10.84 11.91 -4.62
CA GLY A 96 -12.23 11.87 -5.11
C GLY A 96 -13.06 10.71 -4.53
N ASP A 97 -13.63 9.91 -5.43
CA ASP A 97 -14.45 8.72 -5.18
C ASP A 97 -13.63 7.40 -5.23
N ALA A 98 -12.31 7.48 -5.10
CA ALA A 98 -11.43 6.30 -5.12
C ALA A 98 -11.84 5.13 -4.20
N PRO A 99 -12.43 5.32 -3.00
CA PRO A 99 -12.90 4.18 -2.20
C PRO A 99 -13.94 3.32 -2.94
N ASP A 100 -14.85 3.94 -3.69
CA ASP A 100 -15.88 3.23 -4.45
C ASP A 100 -15.23 2.43 -5.59
N VAL A 101 -14.23 3.03 -6.26
CA VAL A 101 -13.47 2.38 -7.35
C VAL A 101 -12.60 1.21 -6.84
N LEU A 102 -11.91 1.39 -5.71
CA LEU A 102 -11.00 0.39 -5.17
C LEU A 102 -11.73 -0.82 -4.57
N THR A 103 -12.96 -0.62 -4.10
CA THR A 103 -13.83 -1.67 -3.55
C THR A 103 -14.72 -2.32 -4.61
N GLU A 104 -14.75 -1.77 -5.83
CA GLU A 104 -15.45 -2.40 -6.95
C GLU A 104 -14.88 -3.80 -7.22
N PRO A 105 -15.73 -4.81 -7.45
CA PRO A 105 -15.25 -6.15 -7.76
C PRO A 105 -14.37 -6.17 -9.00
N SER A 106 -13.21 -6.83 -8.91
CA SER A 106 -12.25 -7.01 -10.02
C SER A 106 -12.85 -7.67 -11.26
N MET A 107 -13.94 -8.42 -11.08
CA MET A 107 -14.72 -9.02 -12.14
C MET A 107 -16.16 -9.20 -11.67
N THR A 108 -17.09 -9.20 -12.61
CA THR A 108 -18.48 -9.58 -12.37
C THR A 108 -18.64 -11.09 -12.28
N ARG A 109 -19.77 -11.52 -11.72
CA ARG A 109 -20.15 -12.95 -11.70
C ARG A 109 -20.18 -13.55 -13.11
N ALA A 110 -20.70 -12.81 -14.10
CA ALA A 110 -20.83 -13.27 -15.47
C ALA A 110 -19.46 -13.43 -16.14
N GLU A 111 -18.53 -12.49 -15.91
CA GLU A 111 -17.15 -12.61 -16.41
C GLU A 111 -16.42 -13.79 -15.77
N ARG A 112 -16.62 -14.03 -14.47
CA ARG A 112 -16.06 -15.21 -13.81
C ARG A 112 -16.62 -16.51 -14.38
N GLU A 113 -17.92 -16.57 -14.62
CA GLU A 113 -18.57 -17.74 -15.24
C GLU A 113 -18.03 -17.98 -16.66
N ALA A 114 -17.89 -16.94 -17.49
CA ALA A 114 -17.29 -17.04 -18.82
C ALA A 114 -15.81 -17.48 -18.76
N GLN A 115 -15.02 -16.94 -17.83
CA GLN A 115 -13.63 -17.35 -17.64
C GLN A 115 -13.51 -18.82 -17.22
N ALA A 116 -14.42 -19.30 -16.37
CA ALA A 116 -14.47 -20.70 -15.96
C ALA A 116 -14.84 -21.62 -17.14
N GLU A 117 -15.77 -21.20 -18.00
CA GLU A 117 -16.13 -21.92 -19.24
C GLU A 117 -14.94 -21.98 -20.21
N ASP A 118 -14.25 -20.87 -20.45
CA ASP A 118 -13.05 -20.82 -21.30
C ASP A 118 -11.92 -21.72 -20.78
N GLU A 119 -11.67 -21.70 -19.45
CA GLU A 119 -10.67 -22.56 -18.81
C GLU A 119 -11.05 -24.04 -18.90
N PHE A 120 -12.34 -24.36 -18.76
CA PHE A 120 -12.83 -25.73 -18.91
C PHE A 120 -12.66 -26.22 -20.36
N GLU A 121 -13.04 -25.42 -21.36
CA GLU A 121 -12.82 -25.72 -22.77
C GLU A 121 -11.33 -25.95 -23.08
N ARG A 122 -10.46 -25.09 -22.55
CA ARG A 122 -9.01 -25.21 -22.72
C ARG A 122 -8.49 -26.54 -22.18
N ARG A 123 -9.02 -27.00 -21.04
CA ARG A 123 -8.65 -28.29 -20.44
C ARG A 123 -9.20 -29.48 -21.22
N LEU A 124 -10.46 -29.42 -21.65
CA LEU A 124 -11.01 -30.46 -22.53
C LEU A 124 -10.19 -30.60 -23.81
N THR A 125 -9.77 -29.47 -24.37
CA THR A 125 -8.91 -29.44 -25.57
C THR A 125 -7.54 -30.06 -25.27
N GLY A 126 -6.97 -29.76 -24.11
CA GLY A 126 -5.68 -30.31 -23.68
C GLY A 126 -5.70 -31.83 -23.44
N ASP A 127 -6.72 -32.31 -22.71
CA ASP A 127 -6.76 -33.71 -22.23
C ASP A 127 -7.37 -34.66 -23.27
N PHE A 128 -8.34 -34.18 -24.05
CA PHE A 128 -9.13 -35.02 -24.95
C PHE A 128 -9.15 -34.55 -26.40
N GLY A 129 -8.61 -33.36 -26.71
CA GLY A 129 -8.62 -32.80 -28.06
C GLY A 129 -10.01 -32.37 -28.56
N VAL A 130 -10.93 -32.07 -27.65
CA VAL A 130 -12.31 -31.62 -27.95
C VAL A 130 -12.65 -30.36 -27.16
N SER A 131 -13.66 -29.60 -27.58
CA SER A 131 -14.05 -28.35 -26.92
C SER A 131 -15.28 -28.49 -26.01
N THR A 132 -15.95 -29.64 -26.02
CA THR A 132 -17.19 -29.82 -25.24
C THR A 132 -17.17 -31.08 -24.39
N GLU A 133 -17.86 -31.02 -23.25
CA GLU A 133 -18.05 -32.16 -22.36
C GLU A 133 -18.76 -33.33 -23.08
N GLU A 134 -19.77 -33.03 -23.88
CA GLU A 134 -20.53 -34.04 -24.62
C GLU A 134 -19.62 -34.85 -25.56
N GLU A 135 -18.74 -34.18 -26.30
CA GLU A 135 -17.76 -34.84 -27.17
C GLU A 135 -16.72 -35.63 -26.38
N ALA A 136 -16.26 -35.11 -25.24
CA ALA A 136 -15.31 -35.82 -24.39
C ALA A 136 -15.91 -37.14 -23.88
N LEU A 137 -17.15 -37.10 -23.38
CA LEU A 137 -17.89 -38.28 -22.93
C LEU A 137 -18.17 -39.26 -24.08
N ALA A 138 -18.54 -38.74 -25.27
CA ALA A 138 -18.74 -39.57 -26.46
C ALA A 138 -17.46 -40.29 -26.91
N ASN A 139 -16.29 -39.66 -26.67
CA ASN A 139 -14.97 -40.23 -26.92
C ASN A 139 -14.47 -41.15 -25.80
N GLY A 140 -15.30 -41.41 -24.79
CA GLY A 140 -15.01 -42.35 -23.70
C GLY A 140 -14.23 -41.75 -22.54
N ALA A 141 -14.23 -40.42 -22.37
CA ALA A 141 -13.74 -39.79 -21.15
C ALA A 141 -14.48 -40.33 -19.92
N ASP A 142 -13.74 -40.53 -18.83
CA ASP A 142 -14.33 -40.87 -17.53
C ASP A 142 -15.10 -39.65 -16.99
N PRO A 143 -16.41 -39.76 -16.69
CA PRO A 143 -17.17 -38.67 -16.09
C PRO A 143 -16.54 -38.12 -14.81
N ALA A 144 -15.85 -38.94 -14.01
CA ALA A 144 -15.20 -38.48 -12.80
C ALA A 144 -14.03 -37.51 -13.11
N HIS A 145 -13.28 -37.76 -14.18
CA HIS A 145 -12.22 -36.87 -14.63
C HIS A 145 -12.80 -35.55 -15.17
N ILE A 146 -13.92 -35.61 -15.88
CA ILE A 146 -14.63 -34.39 -16.34
C ILE A 146 -15.06 -33.51 -15.17
N GLU A 147 -15.62 -34.09 -14.11
CA GLU A 147 -16.00 -33.33 -12.91
C GLU A 147 -14.77 -32.72 -12.20
N GLU A 148 -13.63 -33.40 -12.17
CA GLU A 148 -12.37 -32.83 -11.69
C GLU A 148 -11.95 -31.62 -12.54
N LEU A 149 -12.03 -31.72 -13.88
CA LEU A 149 -11.72 -30.59 -14.76
C LEU A 149 -12.66 -29.40 -14.54
N LYS A 150 -13.95 -29.65 -14.31
CA LYS A 150 -14.92 -28.60 -13.95
C LYS A 150 -14.58 -27.92 -12.63
N GLU A 151 -14.24 -28.70 -11.60
CA GLU A 151 -13.85 -28.18 -10.29
C GLU A 151 -12.62 -27.26 -10.42
N VAL A 152 -11.58 -27.73 -11.12
CA VAL A 152 -10.37 -26.92 -11.26
C VAL A 152 -10.57 -25.72 -12.19
N ALA A 153 -11.46 -25.82 -13.19
CA ALA A 153 -11.87 -24.67 -14.00
C ALA A 153 -12.80 -23.70 -13.25
N GLY A 154 -13.31 -24.08 -12.07
CA GLY A 154 -14.21 -23.24 -11.27
C GLY A 154 -15.66 -23.22 -11.77
N ILE A 155 -16.07 -24.19 -12.59
CA ILE A 155 -17.44 -24.34 -13.08
C ILE A 155 -18.37 -24.57 -11.88
N GLY A 156 -19.38 -23.70 -11.74
CA GLY A 156 -20.35 -23.80 -10.64
C GLY A 156 -19.83 -23.42 -9.25
N ALA A 157 -18.56 -23.01 -9.12
CA ALA A 157 -18.02 -22.50 -7.86
C ALA A 157 -18.83 -21.28 -7.36
N PRO A 158 -18.94 -21.03 -6.05
CA PRO A 158 -19.58 -19.81 -5.55
C PRO A 158 -18.82 -18.56 -6.04
N PHE A 159 -19.54 -17.47 -6.30
CA PHE A 159 -18.93 -16.18 -6.62
C PHE A 159 -18.80 -15.35 -5.34
N THR A 160 -17.57 -15.04 -4.96
CA THR A 160 -17.26 -14.05 -3.93
C THR A 160 -16.61 -12.86 -4.62
N PRO A 161 -17.24 -11.67 -4.64
CA PRO A 161 -16.62 -10.49 -5.22
C PRO A 161 -15.36 -10.12 -4.43
N THR A 162 -14.25 -9.94 -5.14
CA THR A 162 -12.99 -9.48 -4.57
C THR A 162 -12.68 -8.07 -5.09
N PRO A 163 -12.29 -7.12 -4.22
CA PRO A 163 -11.87 -5.79 -4.63
C PRO A 163 -10.77 -5.84 -5.71
N ALA A 164 -10.78 -4.88 -6.63
CA ALA A 164 -9.76 -4.77 -7.67
C ALA A 164 -8.36 -4.41 -7.13
N TRP A 165 -8.29 -3.77 -5.96
CA TRP A 165 -7.02 -3.41 -5.33
C TRP A 165 -6.46 -4.57 -4.49
N ALA A 166 -5.30 -5.12 -4.88
CA ALA A 166 -4.72 -6.31 -4.26
C ALA A 166 -4.54 -6.24 -2.73
N PRO A 167 -4.10 -5.11 -2.12
CA PRO A 167 -4.08 -4.96 -0.67
C PRO A 167 -5.45 -5.14 -0.01
N LEU A 168 -6.53 -4.66 -0.63
CA LEU A 168 -7.90 -4.89 -0.12
C LEU A 168 -8.37 -6.32 -0.34
N MET A 169 -7.97 -6.96 -1.44
CA MET A 169 -8.27 -8.37 -1.70
C MET A 169 -7.65 -9.29 -0.64
N ALA A 170 -6.44 -8.97 -0.17
CA ALA A 170 -5.73 -9.73 0.85
C ALA A 170 -6.18 -9.38 2.28
N ALA A 171 -6.87 -8.26 2.48
CA ALA A 171 -7.24 -7.78 3.79
C ALA A 171 -8.51 -8.48 4.33
N VAL A 172 -8.51 -8.78 5.62
CA VAL A 172 -9.72 -9.21 6.35
C VAL A 172 -10.22 -8.08 7.28
N PRO A 173 -11.44 -8.13 7.81
CA PRO A 173 -11.92 -7.07 8.71
C PRO A 173 -11.01 -6.90 9.94
N VAL A 174 -10.71 -5.66 10.33
CA VAL A 174 -9.91 -5.36 11.53
C VAL A 174 -10.59 -5.82 12.82
N ALA A 175 -11.90 -6.03 12.81
CA ALA A 175 -12.63 -6.64 13.93
C ALA A 175 -12.20 -8.09 14.21
N ASP A 176 -11.58 -8.76 13.24
CA ASP A 176 -11.05 -10.12 13.37
C ASP A 176 -9.58 -10.15 13.84
N LEU A 177 -8.94 -8.99 14.01
CA LEU A 177 -7.60 -8.87 14.59
C LEU A 177 -7.67 -9.04 16.11
N ASP A 178 -7.03 -10.10 16.63
CA ASP A 178 -6.79 -10.28 18.07
C ASP A 178 -5.43 -9.70 18.44
N ASP A 179 -5.37 -8.54 19.09
CA ASP A 179 -4.10 -7.88 19.44
C ASP A 179 -3.24 -8.73 20.40
N ALA A 180 -3.82 -9.69 21.14
CA ALA A 180 -3.10 -10.58 22.05
C ALA A 180 -2.51 -11.82 21.36
N ASP A 181 -3.06 -12.20 20.20
CA ASP A 181 -2.64 -13.36 19.39
C ASP A 181 -2.74 -13.03 17.89
N ALA A 182 -2.12 -11.92 17.50
CA ALA A 182 -2.26 -11.38 16.16
C ALA A 182 -1.64 -12.33 15.11
N ALA A 183 -2.38 -12.60 14.03
CA ALA A 183 -1.86 -13.31 12.87
C ALA A 183 -1.25 -12.32 11.86
N PRO A 184 -0.14 -12.65 11.18
CA PRO A 184 0.37 -11.85 10.08
C PRO A 184 -0.65 -11.72 8.95
N GLY A 185 -0.70 -10.55 8.33
CA GLY A 185 -1.62 -10.26 7.24
C GLY A 185 -2.00 -8.80 7.17
N LEU A 186 -2.94 -8.51 6.27
CA LEU A 186 -3.57 -7.20 6.15
C LEU A 186 -4.96 -7.25 6.76
N TYR A 187 -5.34 -6.16 7.41
CA TYR A 187 -6.66 -5.97 7.98
C TYR A 187 -7.21 -4.62 7.52
N HIS A 188 -8.51 -4.50 7.31
CA HIS A 188 -9.14 -3.25 6.86
C HIS A 188 -10.19 -2.76 7.84
N SER A 189 -10.31 -1.43 7.98
CA SER A 189 -11.47 -0.81 8.63
C SER A 189 -12.74 -0.99 7.80
N ASP A 190 -13.91 -0.86 8.42
CA ASP A 190 -15.22 -1.02 7.75
C ASP A 190 -15.42 -0.02 6.59
N ASP A 191 -14.81 1.16 6.70
CA ASP A 191 -14.85 2.23 5.70
C ASP A 191 -13.66 2.20 4.74
N TYR A 192 -12.79 1.19 4.87
CA TYR A 192 -11.53 1.05 4.14
C TYR A 192 -10.56 2.22 4.28
N ALA A 193 -10.78 3.19 5.17
CA ALA A 193 -9.89 4.33 5.35
C ALA A 193 -8.52 3.97 5.95
N THR A 194 -8.45 2.83 6.64
CA THR A 194 -7.22 2.34 7.28
C THR A 194 -6.99 0.88 6.93
N LEU A 195 -5.76 0.57 6.56
CA LEU A 195 -5.26 -0.81 6.53
C LEU A 195 -4.29 -1.03 7.68
N THR A 196 -4.46 -2.09 8.44
CA THR A 196 -3.49 -2.53 9.45
C THR A 196 -2.66 -3.66 8.87
N LEU A 197 -1.36 -3.44 8.72
CA LEU A 197 -0.41 -4.47 8.32
C LEU A 197 0.20 -5.08 9.58
N VAL A 198 0.09 -6.41 9.73
CA VAL A 198 0.75 -7.20 10.76
C VAL A 198 1.81 -8.08 10.10
N GLN A 199 3.06 -7.98 10.54
CA GLN A 199 4.19 -8.69 9.95
C GLN A 199 5.25 -9.05 10.99
N ASP A 200 6.22 -9.88 10.60
CA ASP A 200 7.43 -10.10 11.40
C ASP A 200 8.14 -8.77 11.67
N CYS A 201 8.60 -8.59 12.91
CA CYS A 201 9.35 -7.40 13.28
C CYS A 201 10.74 -7.41 12.62
N ALA A 202 11.10 -6.32 11.98
CA ALA A 202 12.45 -6.10 11.47
C ALA A 202 13.47 -6.04 12.61
N ALA A 203 14.57 -6.77 12.47
CA ALA A 203 15.67 -6.78 13.42
C ALA A 203 16.59 -5.54 13.26
N SER A 204 16.58 -4.90 12.09
CA SER A 204 17.41 -3.74 11.78
C SER A 204 16.90 -2.96 10.58
N ALA A 205 17.49 -1.77 10.34
CA ALA A 205 17.21 -0.93 9.17
C ALA A 205 17.54 -1.55 7.81
N SER A 206 18.24 -2.68 7.76
CA SER A 206 18.58 -3.39 6.52
C SER A 206 17.89 -4.74 6.41
N ASP A 207 16.97 -5.04 7.33
CA ASP A 207 16.26 -6.33 7.38
C ASP A 207 15.09 -6.33 6.41
N TYR A 208 15.40 -6.32 5.12
CA TYR A 208 14.40 -6.27 4.05
C TYR A 208 13.61 -7.59 3.92
N ASP A 209 14.16 -8.71 4.39
CA ASP A 209 13.47 -10.02 4.36
C ASP A 209 12.20 -10.00 5.26
N ASN A 210 12.17 -9.11 6.27
CA ASN A 210 11.03 -8.87 7.16
C ASN A 210 10.30 -7.57 6.79
N SER A 211 10.04 -7.37 5.50
CA SER A 211 9.27 -6.25 4.97
C SER A 211 8.13 -6.73 4.09
N THR A 212 7.05 -5.95 4.01
CA THR A 212 5.88 -6.26 3.18
C THR A 212 5.71 -5.21 2.09
N GLU A 213 5.44 -5.67 0.87
CA GLU A 213 5.13 -4.79 -0.25
C GLU A 213 3.82 -4.05 -0.03
N PHE A 214 3.85 -2.74 -0.27
CA PHE A 214 2.68 -1.88 -0.31
C PHE A 214 2.79 -0.92 -1.50
N TRP A 215 1.67 -0.68 -2.19
CA TRP A 215 1.67 0.15 -3.38
C TRP A 215 0.47 1.09 -3.44
N LEU A 216 0.71 2.28 -3.98
CA LEU A 216 -0.29 3.30 -4.24
C LEU A 216 -0.96 3.00 -5.59
N PRO A 217 -2.30 2.84 -5.60
CA PRO A 217 -3.02 2.50 -6.81
C PRO A 217 -3.27 3.68 -7.74
N ALA A 218 -3.30 3.39 -9.04
CA ALA A 218 -3.83 4.25 -10.08
C ALA A 218 -4.74 3.46 -11.05
N ILE A 219 -5.52 4.18 -11.84
CA ILE A 219 -6.30 3.62 -12.95
C ILE A 219 -5.39 3.46 -14.18
N ALA A 220 -5.36 2.28 -14.78
CA ALA A 220 -4.69 1.99 -16.04
C ALA A 220 -5.53 2.40 -17.26
N ASP A 221 -4.91 2.43 -18.44
CA ASP A 221 -5.58 2.78 -19.70
C ASP A 221 -6.77 1.88 -20.05
N ASP A 222 -6.76 0.62 -19.59
CA ASP A 222 -7.84 -0.35 -19.77
C ASP A 222 -8.96 -0.22 -18.72
N GLY A 223 -8.83 0.72 -17.78
CA GLY A 223 -9.76 0.95 -16.67
C GLY A 223 -9.49 0.09 -15.43
N GLY A 224 -8.52 -0.83 -15.48
CA GLY A 224 -8.13 -1.65 -14.33
C GLY A 224 -7.33 -0.88 -13.28
N ILE A 225 -7.14 -1.46 -12.10
CA ILE A 225 -6.25 -0.91 -11.07
C ILE A 225 -4.83 -1.38 -11.34
N THR A 226 -3.89 -0.43 -11.40
CA THR A 226 -2.46 -0.69 -11.57
C THR A 226 -1.64 -0.03 -10.47
N ARG A 227 -0.38 -0.47 -10.33
CA ARG A 227 0.61 0.13 -9.44
C ARG A 227 1.13 1.43 -10.06
N PHE A 228 1.03 2.53 -9.31
CA PHE A 228 1.69 3.79 -9.65
C PHE A 228 3.02 3.94 -8.94
N ALA A 229 3.02 3.69 -7.63
CA ALA A 229 4.19 3.73 -6.78
C ALA A 229 4.15 2.52 -5.86
N GLY A 230 5.28 1.90 -5.57
CA GLY A 230 5.29 0.92 -4.49
C GLY A 230 6.60 0.85 -3.76
N MET A 231 6.55 0.18 -2.63
CA MET A 231 7.61 0.16 -1.65
C MET A 231 7.46 -1.09 -0.79
N ASN A 232 8.53 -1.46 -0.10
CA ASN A 232 8.47 -2.45 0.96
C ASN A 232 8.58 -1.76 2.32
N LEU A 233 7.64 -2.03 3.22
CA LEU A 233 7.58 -1.44 4.56
C LEU A 233 8.09 -2.44 5.61
N ALA A 234 9.10 -2.05 6.37
CA ALA A 234 9.63 -2.79 7.51
C ALA A 234 9.33 -2.05 8.82
N VAL A 235 9.00 -2.76 9.89
CA VAL A 235 8.65 -2.17 11.19
C VAL A 235 9.42 -2.89 12.30
N MET A 236 10.12 -2.13 13.15
CA MET A 236 10.81 -2.67 14.34
C MET A 236 9.91 -2.66 15.57
N THR A 237 10.29 -3.44 16.59
CA THR A 237 9.63 -3.43 17.92
C THR A 237 9.66 -2.08 18.63
N SER A 238 10.57 -1.18 18.22
CA SER A 238 10.59 0.21 18.70
C SER A 238 9.52 1.10 18.07
N GLY A 239 8.80 0.63 17.06
CA GLY A 239 7.93 1.43 16.19
C GLY A 239 8.69 2.20 15.11
N THR A 240 10.00 2.01 14.98
CA THR A 240 10.78 2.58 13.87
C THR A 240 10.38 1.89 12.57
N MET A 241 10.12 2.67 11.53
CA MET A 241 9.71 2.16 10.22
C MET A 241 10.76 2.46 9.15
N PHE A 242 10.90 1.55 8.19
CA PHE A 242 11.79 1.72 7.05
C PHE A 242 11.04 1.43 5.75
N VAL A 243 11.43 2.17 4.73
CA VAL A 243 11.01 1.96 3.35
C VAL A 243 12.20 1.37 2.58
N HIS A 244 11.94 0.29 1.84
CA HIS A 244 12.90 -0.36 0.95
C HIS A 244 12.36 -0.46 -0.46
N GLU A 245 13.28 -0.50 -1.44
CA GLU A 245 13.01 -0.77 -2.85
C GLU A 245 11.87 0.07 -3.43
N ALA A 246 11.78 1.33 -3.00
CA ALA A 246 10.72 2.21 -3.47
C ALA A 246 10.93 2.58 -4.94
N GLU A 247 9.85 2.48 -5.71
CA GLU A 247 9.85 2.72 -7.15
C GLU A 247 8.56 3.41 -7.60
N ILE A 248 8.67 4.13 -8.72
CA ILE A 248 7.54 4.73 -9.45
C ILE A 248 7.45 4.04 -10.81
N SER A 249 6.26 3.58 -11.16
CA SER A 249 6.00 2.96 -12.45
C SER A 249 5.97 4.00 -13.56
N GLY A 250 6.81 3.84 -14.58
CA GLY A 250 6.84 4.70 -15.76
C GLY A 250 7.59 6.03 -15.60
N TYR A 251 8.21 6.30 -14.46
CA TYR A 251 8.94 7.53 -14.21
C TYR A 251 10.28 7.30 -13.51
N VAL A 252 11.30 8.07 -13.91
CA VAL A 252 12.64 8.06 -13.31
C VAL A 252 13.15 9.47 -13.12
N ARG A 253 14.16 9.63 -12.26
CA ARG A 253 14.87 10.90 -12.10
C ARG A 253 16.04 10.99 -13.08
N ASP A 254 16.14 12.10 -13.80
CA ASP A 254 17.29 12.39 -14.65
C ASP A 254 18.54 12.80 -13.82
N SER A 255 19.66 13.09 -14.50
CA SER A 255 20.90 13.50 -13.82
C SER A 255 20.82 14.85 -13.11
N GLU A 256 19.82 15.67 -13.43
CA GLU A 256 19.53 16.95 -12.79
C GLU A 256 18.55 16.80 -11.62
N GLY A 257 18.00 15.60 -11.44
CA GLY A 257 17.06 15.26 -10.38
C GLY A 257 15.59 15.52 -10.73
N ASN A 258 15.29 15.84 -11.99
CA ASN A 258 13.92 16.06 -12.47
C ASN A 258 13.23 14.72 -12.77
N TRP A 259 11.93 14.65 -12.50
CA TRP A 259 11.11 13.52 -12.91
C TRP A 259 10.83 13.56 -14.42
N ILE A 260 11.06 12.44 -15.09
CA ILE A 260 10.78 12.23 -16.51
C ILE A 260 10.14 10.85 -16.73
N ALA A 261 9.34 10.71 -17.78
CA ALA A 261 8.84 9.41 -18.21
C ALA A 261 10.02 8.49 -18.60
N SER A 262 9.98 7.22 -18.19
CA SER A 262 11.02 6.20 -18.38
C SER A 262 10.91 5.48 -19.73
#